data_AF-A0A246RZS9-F1
#
_entry.id   AF-A0A246RZS9-F1
#
_cell.length_a   1.000
_cell.length_b   1.000
_cell.length_c   1.000
_cell.angle_alpha   90.00
_cell.angle_beta   90.00
_cell.angle_gamma   90.00
#
_symmetry.space_group_name_H-M   'P 1'
#
loop_
_entity.id
_entity.type
_entity.pdbx_description
1 polymer ?
#
loop_
_entity_poly.entity_id
_entity_poly.type
_entity_poly.pdbx_seq_one_letter_code
_entity_poly.pdbx_strand_id
1 'polypeptide(L)'
;MYSSIATVCLSGSLEEKVDAIAQAGFEGLELFENDLTAFTGTPREAGELIRSRGLKLVTLQPFRDFEGLQGRARERAFDRAEHKFDLMEELGT
;
A
#
# COMPACT_ATOMS: atom_id res chain seq x y z
N MET A 1 19.57 -10.40 1.96
CA MET A 1 19.16 -8.98 1.90
C MET A 1 17.78 -8.99 1.29
N TYR A 2 16.79 -8.38 1.93
CA TYR A 2 15.40 -8.42 1.47
C TYR A 2 15.15 -7.27 0.49
N SER A 3 14.81 -7.58 -0.77
CA SER A 3 14.61 -6.57 -1.81
C SER A 3 13.13 -6.14 -1.91
N SER A 4 12.89 -4.83 -1.81
CA SER A 4 11.57 -4.21 -1.96
C SER A 4 11.67 -2.97 -2.85
N ILE A 5 10.58 -2.64 -3.54
CA ILE A 5 10.45 -1.42 -4.34
C ILE A 5 9.04 -0.82 -4.18
N ALA A 6 8.96 0.52 -4.13
CA ALA A 6 7.68 1.21 -4.05
C ALA A 6 7.00 1.32 -5.43
N THR A 7 5.68 1.11 -5.47
CA THR A 7 4.90 1.18 -6.72
C THR A 7 4.92 2.56 -7.38
N VAL A 8 5.19 3.62 -6.61
CA VAL A 8 5.38 4.99 -7.12
C VAL A 8 6.60 5.15 -8.04
N CYS A 9 7.56 4.21 -7.99
CA CYS A 9 8.74 4.22 -8.85
C CYS A 9 8.47 3.72 -10.28
N LEU A 10 7.28 3.20 -10.54
CA LEU A 10 6.87 2.64 -11.82
C LEU A 10 5.63 3.37 -12.36
N SER A 11 5.50 3.41 -13.68
CA SER A 11 4.29 3.84 -14.37
C SER A 11 3.37 2.64 -14.63
N GLY A 12 2.13 2.89 -15.05
CA GLY A 12 1.15 1.85 -15.41
C GLY A 12 0.10 1.59 -14.32
N SER A 13 -0.75 0.60 -14.57
CA SER A 13 -1.74 0.13 -13.59
C SER A 13 -1.10 -0.64 -12.43
N LEU A 14 -1.83 -0.86 -11.34
CA LEU A 14 -1.30 -1.63 -10.21
C LEU A 14 -0.91 -3.05 -10.64
N GLU A 15 -1.70 -3.69 -11.50
CA GLU A 15 -1.45 -5.00 -12.08
C GLU A 15 -0.14 -5.04 -12.86
N GLU A 16 0.06 -4.09 -13.78
CA GLU A 16 1.29 -3.99 -14.59
C GLU A 16 2.52 -3.82 -13.69
N LYS A 17 2.41 -3.00 -12.64
CA LYS A 17 3.50 -2.77 -11.68
C LYS A 17 3.81 -4.03 -10.88
N VAL A 18 2.81 -4.70 -10.34
CA VAL A 18 2.99 -5.95 -9.56
C VAL A 18 3.65 -7.02 -10.41
N ASP A 19 3.19 -7.21 -11.65
CA ASP A 19 3.76 -8.19 -12.58
C ASP A 19 5.23 -7.84 -12.92
N ALA A 20 5.53 -6.56 -13.19
CA ALA A 20 6.89 -6.12 -13.48
C ALA A 20 7.84 -6.32 -12.29
N ILE A 21 7.39 -6.00 -11.06
CA ILE A 21 8.18 -6.16 -9.84
C ILE A 21 8.50 -7.63 -9.58
N ALA A 22 7.51 -8.52 -9.74
CA ALA A 22 7.70 -9.96 -9.58
C ALA A 22 8.67 -10.53 -10.63
N GLN A 23 8.53 -10.13 -11.90
CA GLN A 23 9.42 -10.56 -12.98
C GLN A 23 10.86 -10.06 -12.79
N ALA A 24 11.05 -8.89 -12.17
CA ALA A 24 12.36 -8.34 -11.83
C ALA A 24 13.03 -9.06 -10.64
N GLY A 25 12.32 -9.97 -9.96
CA GLY A 25 12.87 -10.79 -8.88
C GLY A 25 12.94 -10.10 -7.51
N PHE A 26 12.13 -9.06 -7.28
CA PHE A 26 11.96 -8.49 -5.94
C PHE A 26 11.18 -9.46 -5.04
N GLU A 27 11.46 -9.41 -3.73
CA GLU A 27 10.75 -10.24 -2.74
C GLU A 27 9.50 -9.54 -2.16
N GLY A 28 9.40 -8.22 -2.35
CA GLY A 28 8.27 -7.44 -1.87
C GLY A 28 8.10 -6.11 -2.58
N LEU A 29 7.02 -5.43 -2.22
CA LEU A 29 6.74 -4.08 -2.69
C LEU A 29 6.17 -3.21 -1.58
N GLU A 30 6.28 -1.90 -1.77
CA GLU A 30 5.63 -0.90 -0.93
C GLU A 30 4.49 -0.26 -1.75
N LEU A 31 3.25 -0.44 -1.29
CA LEU A 31 2.08 0.04 -2.01
C LEU A 31 1.88 1.52 -1.73
N PHE A 32 1.89 2.30 -2.81
CA PHE A 32 1.52 3.71 -2.75
C PHE A 32 0.00 3.87 -2.84
N GLU A 33 -0.62 4.61 -1.93
CA GLU A 33 -2.07 4.72 -1.80
C GLU A 33 -2.78 5.20 -3.07
N ASN A 34 -2.14 6.05 -3.88
CA ASN A 34 -2.74 6.49 -5.13
C ASN A 34 -2.92 5.34 -6.12
N ASP A 35 -2.01 4.35 -6.12
CA ASP A 35 -2.16 3.17 -6.97
C ASP A 35 -3.33 2.29 -6.50
N LEU A 36 -3.54 2.21 -5.19
CA LEU A 36 -4.70 1.52 -4.62
C LEU A 36 -6.01 2.25 -4.93
N THR A 37 -6.01 3.58 -4.89
CA THR A 37 -7.18 4.41 -5.22
C THR A 37 -7.55 4.32 -6.69
N ALA A 38 -6.55 4.19 -7.57
CA ALA A 38 -6.74 4.04 -9.01
C ALA A 38 -7.10 2.60 -9.44
N PHE A 39 -6.86 1.62 -8.56
CA PHE A 39 -7.20 0.23 -8.80
C PHE A 39 -8.72 0.05 -8.86
N THR A 40 -9.20 -0.73 -9.82
CA THR A 40 -10.65 -0.89 -10.07
C THR A 40 -11.31 -1.91 -9.15
N GLY A 41 -10.53 -2.76 -8.49
CA GLY A 41 -10.99 -3.73 -7.51
C GLY A 41 -10.97 -3.20 -6.07
N THR A 42 -11.27 -4.10 -5.14
CA THR A 42 -11.25 -3.86 -3.69
C THR A 42 -9.83 -3.92 -3.12
N PRO A 43 -9.58 -3.37 -1.92
CA PRO A 43 -8.29 -3.53 -1.24
C PRO A 43 -7.92 -4.98 -0.99
N ARG A 44 -8.90 -5.84 -0.69
CA ARG A 44 -8.70 -7.28 -0.56
C ARG A 44 -8.15 -7.90 -1.85
N GLU A 45 -8.79 -7.60 -2.98
CA GLU A 45 -8.34 -8.07 -4.30
C GLU A 45 -6.95 -7.54 -4.66
N ALA A 46 -6.63 -6.29 -4.30
CA ALA A 46 -5.28 -5.74 -4.47
C ALA A 46 -4.24 -6.53 -3.66
N GLY A 47 -4.53 -6.83 -2.39
CA GLY A 47 -3.68 -7.67 -1.56
C GLY A 47 -3.50 -9.08 -2.12
N GLU A 48 -4.58 -9.68 -2.63
CA GLU A 48 -4.55 -11.00 -3.27
C GLU A 48 -3.73 -11.01 -4.56
N LEU A 49 -3.86 -9.98 -5.40
CA LEU A 49 -3.06 -9.77 -6.59
C LEU A 49 -1.56 -9.80 -6.25
N ILE A 50 -1.14 -8.99 -5.26
CA ILE A 50 0.26 -8.90 -4.82
C ILE A 50 0.77 -10.27 -4.36
N ARG A 51 0.03 -10.94 -3.45
CA ARG A 51 0.41 -12.27 -2.93
C ARG A 51 0.44 -13.35 -4.00
N SER A 52 -0.48 -13.29 -4.98
CA SER A 52 -0.56 -14.28 -6.06
C SER A 52 0.67 -14.27 -6.97
N ARG A 53 1.45 -13.19 -6.96
CA ARG A 53 2.74 -13.07 -7.68
C ARG A 53 3.94 -13.41 -6.81
N GLY A 54 3.72 -13.95 -5.61
CA GLY A 54 4.78 -14.30 -4.67
C GLY A 54 5.43 -13.10 -4.00
N LEU A 55 4.87 -11.90 -4.14
CA LEU A 55 5.37 -10.69 -3.51
C LEU A 55 4.71 -10.52 -2.13
N LYS A 56 5.49 -10.04 -1.17
CA LYS A 56 4.96 -9.54 0.10
C LYS A 56 4.66 -8.04 -0.01
N LEU A 57 3.49 -7.64 0.48
CA LEU A 57 3.20 -6.24 0.73
C LEU A 57 3.96 -5.82 1.99
N VAL A 58 4.97 -4.98 1.85
CA VAL A 58 5.90 -4.61 2.93
C VAL A 58 5.37 -3.40 3.70
N THR A 59 4.73 -2.46 3.01
CA THR A 59 4.26 -1.20 3.60
C THR A 59 3.14 -0.62 2.75
N LEU A 60 2.11 -0.05 3.39
CA LEU A 60 1.17 0.88 2.78
C LEU A 60 1.63 2.31 3.09
N GLN A 61 1.89 3.11 2.06
CA GLN A 61 2.39 4.47 2.20
C GLN A 61 1.69 5.45 1.25
N PRO A 62 1.72 6.75 1.53
CA PRO A 62 2.21 7.39 2.75
C PRO A 62 1.11 7.60 3.78
N PHE A 63 1.49 7.84 5.04
CA PHE A 63 0.63 8.48 6.02
C PHE A 63 1.27 9.82 6.42
N ARG A 64 0.61 10.93 6.10
CA ARG A 64 1.17 12.29 6.24
C ARG A 64 0.52 13.02 7.41
N ASP A 65 1.22 14.05 7.90
CA ASP A 65 0.69 15.04 8.84
C ASP A 65 -0.05 14.41 10.03
N PHE A 66 0.68 13.62 10.82
CA PHE A 66 0.11 12.91 11.98
C PHE A 66 0.52 13.54 13.31
N GLU A 67 1.81 13.80 13.48
CA GLU A 67 2.40 14.35 14.69
C GLU A 67 2.22 15.87 14.81
N GLY A 68 2.40 16.40 16.03
CA GLY A 68 2.36 17.85 16.29
C GLY A 68 0.96 18.50 16.29
N LEU A 69 -0.08 17.75 15.92
CA LEU A 69 -1.47 18.23 15.93
C LEU A 69 -2.06 18.31 17.35
N GLN A 70 -2.97 19.26 17.56
CA GLN A 70 -3.62 19.51 18.85
C GLN A 70 -5.15 19.60 18.72
N GLY A 71 -5.86 19.38 19.83
CA GLY A 71 -7.32 19.43 19.90
C GLY A 71 -8.00 18.56 18.86
N ARG A 72 -9.05 19.08 18.20
CA ARG A 72 -9.82 18.35 17.17
C ARG A 72 -9.00 17.92 15.95
N ALA A 73 -7.86 18.56 15.67
CA ALA A 73 -7.01 18.13 14.56
C ALA A 73 -6.28 16.82 14.90
N ARG A 74 -5.87 16.65 16.17
CA ARG A 74 -5.29 15.41 16.66
C ARG A 74 -6.31 14.28 16.60
N GLU A 75 -7.52 14.49 17.11
CA GLU A 75 -8.60 13.49 17.07
C GLU A 75 -8.83 12.96 15.65
N ARG A 76 -9.02 13.85 14.66
CA ARG A 76 -9.17 13.45 13.25
C ARG A 76 -7.96 12.71 12.68
N ALA A 77 -6.75 12.97 13.17
CA ALA A 77 -5.56 12.25 12.73
C ALA A 77 -5.54 10.81 13.25
N PHE A 78 -6.05 10.57 14.46
CA PHE A 78 -6.26 9.22 14.99
C PHE A 78 -7.39 8.50 14.25
N ASP A 79 -8.53 9.16 13.99
CA ASP A 79 -9.61 8.57 13.17
C ASP A 79 -9.07 8.13 11.80
N ARG A 80 -8.27 8.98 11.14
CA ARG A 80 -7.60 8.62 9.88
C ARG A 80 -6.67 7.43 10.03
N ALA A 81 -5.96 7.31 11.15
CA ALA A 81 -5.06 6.19 11.39
C ALA A 81 -5.84 4.87 11.57
N GLU A 82 -6.98 4.90 12.28
CA GLU A 82 -7.88 3.74 12.40
C GLU A 82 -8.35 3.24 11.04
N HIS A 83 -8.84 4.15 10.18
CA HIS A 83 -9.26 3.78 8.81
C HIS A 83 -8.08 3.21 7.98
N LYS A 84 -6.84 3.62 8.26
CA LYS A 84 -5.66 3.04 7.61
C LYS A 84 -5.37 1.63 8.11
N PHE A 85 -5.56 1.36 9.40
CA PHE A 85 -5.41 0.02 9.94
C PHE A 85 -6.47 -0.93 9.39
N ASP A 86 -7.72 -0.50 9.27
CA ASP A 86 -8.78 -1.29 8.63
C ASP A 86 -8.41 -1.62 7.17
N LEU A 87 -7.89 -0.62 6.44
CA LEU A 87 -7.43 -0.80 5.07
C LEU A 87 -6.23 -1.77 4.98
N MET A 88 -5.30 -1.72 5.94
CA MET A 88 -4.17 -2.65 6.02
C MET A 88 -4.64 -4.08 6.31
N GLU A 89 -5.66 -4.25 7.16
CA GLU A 89 -6.26 -5.56 7.43
C GLU A 89 -6.91 -6.16 6.17
N GLU A 90 -7.64 -5.36 5.39
CA GLU A 90 -8.21 -5.81 4.11
C GLU A 90 -7.12 -6.19 3.11
N LEU A 91 -6.06 -5.38 3.02
CA LEU A 91 -4.89 -5.66 2.19
C LEU A 91 -4.11 -6.90 2.67
N GLY A 92 -4.28 -7.33 3.92
CA GLY A 92 -3.56 -8.44 4.54
C GLY A 92 -2.11 -8.11 4.87
N THR A 93 -1.86 -6.92 5.43
CA THR A 93 -0.55 -6.44 5.90
C THR A 93 -0.59 -5.79 7.27
#